data_AF-A0A4Q6II82-F1
#
_entry.id   AF-A0A4Q6II82-F1
#
_cell.length_a   1.000
_cell.length_b   1.000
_cell.length_c   1.000
_cell.angle_alpha   90.00
_cell.angle_beta   90.00
_cell.angle_gamma   90.00
#
_symmetry.space_group_name_H-M   'P 1'
#
loop_
_entity.id
_entity.type
_entity.pdbx_description
1 polymer ?
#
loop_
_entity_poly.entity_id
_entity_poly.type
_entity_poly.pdbx_seq_one_letter_code
_entity_poly.pdbx_strand_id
1 'polypeptide(L)'
;MAVDDGSLKSLLQQRRLFLMPERRRTAVVVYVCVDDGFPGGFPVGRVIPSEAGTWSAYARVRPGHVFTDDRVSAGLPSLKEAVRAVVDHAHFGDVQATHR
;
A
#
# COMPACT_ATOMS: atom_id res chain seq x y z
N MET A 1 20.40 -2.66 14.54
CA MET A 1 20.06 -2.54 13.10
C MET A 1 18.84 -1.63 12.98
N ALA A 2 19.05 -0.32 12.91
CA ALA A 2 17.99 0.67 12.72
C ALA A 2 18.15 1.25 11.30
N VAL A 3 17.71 0.48 10.30
CA VAL A 3 17.81 0.89 8.90
C VAL A 3 16.47 1.45 8.43
N ASP A 4 16.29 2.71 8.84
CA ASP A 4 15.79 3.78 7.98
C ASP A 4 14.26 3.91 7.79
N ASP A 5 13.58 4.49 8.80
CA ASP A 5 12.24 5.09 8.65
C ASP A 5 12.25 6.26 7.64
N GLY A 6 13.40 6.93 7.48
CA GLY A 6 13.59 8.04 6.54
C GLY A 6 13.38 7.60 5.09
N SER A 7 13.93 6.46 4.69
CA SER A 7 13.82 5.91 3.34
C SER A 7 12.38 5.58 2.95
N LEU A 8 11.57 5.08 3.88
CA LEU A 8 10.15 4.83 3.61
C LEU A 8 9.38 6.14 3.46
N LYS A 9 9.62 7.10 4.36
CA LYS A 9 9.00 8.43 4.29
C LYS A 9 9.34 9.15 2.99
N SER A 10 10.59 9.12 2.56
CA SER A 10 11.03 9.70 1.29
C SER A 10 10.36 9.02 0.09
N LEU A 11 10.27 7.69 0.07
CA LEU A 11 9.57 6.94 -0.98
C LEU A 11 8.09 7.37 -1.08
N LEU A 12 7.41 7.45 0.06
CA LEU A 12 6.01 7.84 0.11
C LEU A 12 5.83 9.29 -0.39
N GLN A 13 6.65 10.23 0.07
CA GLN A 13 6.61 11.62 -0.37
C GLN A 13 6.87 11.78 -1.87
N GLN A 14 7.88 11.09 -2.40
CA GLN A 14 8.23 11.13 -3.83
C GLN A 14 7.09 10.67 -4.75
N ARG A 15 6.25 9.76 -4.26
CA ARG A 15 5.12 9.18 -4.99
C ARG A 15 3.78 9.80 -4.61
N ARG A 16 3.78 10.86 -3.76
CA ARG A 16 2.58 11.47 -3.16
C ARG A 16 1.67 10.41 -2.52
N LEU A 17 2.28 9.50 -1.76
CA LEU A 17 1.61 8.43 -1.04
C LEU A 17 1.53 8.71 0.45
N PHE A 18 0.55 8.12 1.10
CA PHE A 18 0.45 8.04 2.55
C PHE A 18 -0.09 6.69 3.00
N LEU A 19 0.16 6.37 4.27
CA LEU A 19 -0.31 5.14 4.90
C LEU A 19 -1.57 5.45 5.72
N MET A 20 -2.62 4.67 5.52
CA MET A 20 -3.86 4.78 6.26
C MET A 20 -4.15 3.46 7.00
N PRO A 21 -3.85 3.38 8.31
CA PRO A 21 -4.16 2.20 9.11
C PRO A 21 -5.67 2.13 9.41
N GLU A 22 -6.29 1.01 9.07
CA GLU A 22 -7.67 0.68 9.41
C GLU A 22 -7.67 -0.53 10.36
N ARG A 23 -8.19 -0.35 11.56
CA ARG A 23 -8.42 -1.46 12.50
C ARG A 23 -9.74 -2.13 12.16
N ARG A 24 -9.69 -3.38 11.70
CA ARG A 24 -10.87 -4.24 11.57
C ARG A 24 -10.97 -5.15 12.77
N ARG A 25 -12.16 -5.73 12.99
CA ARG A 25 -12.44 -6.61 14.14
C ARG A 25 -11.48 -7.79 14.25
N THR A 26 -10.92 -8.25 13.14
CA THR A 26 -10.08 -9.46 13.05
C THR A 26 -8.63 -9.19 12.63
N ALA A 27 -8.30 -7.99 12.14
CA ALA A 27 -6.96 -7.67 11.67
C ALA A 27 -6.72 -6.15 11.56
N VAL A 28 -5.47 -5.73 11.61
CA VAL A 28 -5.05 -4.39 11.19
C VAL A 28 -4.76 -4.43 9.70
N VAL A 29 -5.36 -3.55 8.91
CA VAL A 29 -5.04 -3.38 7.49
C VAL A 29 -4.38 -2.01 7.34
N VAL A 30 -3.27 -1.93 6.62
CA VAL A 30 -2.65 -0.64 6.29
C VAL A 30 -2.84 -0.41 4.80
N TYR A 31 -3.63 0.58 4.43
CA TYR A 31 -3.76 0.98 3.02
C TYR A 31 -2.60 1.87 2.62
N VAL A 32 -2.15 1.69 1.39
CA VAL A 32 -1.25 2.59 0.69
C VAL A 32 -2.12 3.42 -0.25
N CYS A 33 -2.27 4.71 0.05
CA CYS A 33 -3.13 5.61 -0.68
C CYS A 33 -2.29 6.65 -1.42
N VAL A 34 -2.73 7.01 -2.62
CA VAL A 34 -2.27 8.20 -3.33
C VAL A 34 -3.06 9.40 -2.83
N ASP A 35 -2.36 10.50 -2.59
CA ASP A 35 -2.96 11.81 -2.43
C ASP A 35 -3.45 12.32 -3.79
N ASP A 36 -4.75 12.14 -4.02
CA ASP A 36 -5.51 12.59 -5.20
C ASP A 36 -6.26 13.92 -4.93
N GLY A 37 -6.04 14.54 -3.77
CA GLY A 37 -6.76 15.73 -3.33
C GLY A 37 -8.12 15.47 -2.68
N PHE A 38 -8.57 14.21 -2.57
CA PHE A 38 -9.82 13.86 -1.89
C PHE A 38 -9.56 13.34 -0.46
N PRO A 39 -10.52 13.52 0.47
CA PRO A 39 -10.43 12.94 1.81
C PRO A 39 -10.26 11.42 1.76
N GLY A 40 -9.17 10.91 2.34
CA GLY A 40 -8.88 9.48 2.38
C GLY A 40 -8.04 8.95 1.21
N GLY A 41 -7.85 9.76 0.15
CA GLY A 41 -7.03 9.43 -1.02
C GLY A 41 -7.54 8.24 -1.84
N PHE A 42 -6.81 7.91 -2.90
CA PHE A 42 -7.09 6.74 -3.72
C PHE A 42 -6.26 5.53 -3.27
N PRO A 43 -6.88 4.43 -2.79
CA PRO A 43 -6.14 3.26 -2.36
C PRO A 43 -5.55 2.50 -3.57
N VAL A 44 -4.23 2.45 -3.64
CA VAL A 44 -3.46 1.72 -4.66
C VAL A 44 -2.99 0.35 -4.19
N GLY A 45 -3.13 0.07 -2.90
CA GLY A 45 -2.89 -1.25 -2.33
C GLY A 45 -3.13 -1.30 -0.83
N ARG A 46 -2.90 -2.47 -0.27
CA ARG A 46 -2.95 -2.71 1.18
C ARG A 46 -1.89 -3.71 1.61
N VAL A 47 -1.50 -3.61 2.86
CA VAL A 47 -0.65 -4.59 3.51
C VAL A 47 -1.33 -5.09 4.77
N ILE A 48 -1.25 -6.40 4.99
CA ILE A 48 -1.92 -7.10 6.08
C ILE A 48 -0.87 -7.89 6.85
N PRO A 49 -0.75 -7.73 8.17
CA PRO A 49 0.09 -8.57 9.00
C PRO A 49 -0.54 -9.95 9.14
N SER A 50 0.30 -10.98 9.10
CA SER A 50 -0.05 -12.35 9.44
C SER A 50 0.15 -12.60 10.93
N GLU A 51 -0.50 -13.64 11.44
CA GLU A 51 -0.31 -14.12 12.82
C GLU A 51 1.14 -14.57 13.09
N ALA A 52 1.86 -14.99 12.05
CA ALA A 52 3.27 -15.39 12.11
C ALA A 52 4.25 -14.20 12.17
N GLY A 53 3.77 -12.96 12.26
CA GLY A 53 4.61 -11.76 12.33
C GLY A 53 5.19 -11.29 10.99
N THR A 54 4.78 -11.91 9.89
CA THR A 54 5.15 -11.47 8.52
C THR A 54 4.03 -10.66 7.87
N TRP A 55 4.32 -9.97 6.77
CA TRP A 55 3.37 -9.12 6.05
C TRP A 55 3.04 -9.68 4.66
N SER A 56 1.80 -9.49 4.25
CA SER A 56 1.35 -9.73 2.87
C SER A 56 1.04 -8.40 2.20
N ALA A 57 1.46 -8.25 0.95
CA ALA A 57 1.26 -7.06 0.13
C ALA A 57 0.29 -7.34 -1.00
N TYR A 58 -0.69 -6.45 -1.16
CA TYR A 58 -1.70 -6.48 -2.21
C TYR A 58 -1.66 -5.14 -2.92
N ALA A 59 -1.59 -5.14 -4.25
CA ALA A 59 -1.49 -3.93 -5.04
C ALA A 59 -2.48 -3.96 -6.19
N ARG A 60 -2.99 -2.79 -6.58
CA ARG A 60 -3.81 -2.65 -7.78
C ARG A 60 -2.90 -2.82 -8.99
N VAL A 61 -2.81 -4.02 -9.54
CA VAL A 61 -1.94 -4.31 -10.70
C VAL A 61 -2.65 -4.13 -12.04
N ARG A 62 -4.00 -4.07 -12.03
CA ARG A 62 -4.84 -3.97 -13.23
C ARG A 62 -5.77 -2.76 -13.16
N PRO A 63 -5.94 -2.01 -14.26
CA PRO A 63 -6.95 -0.95 -14.34
C PRO A 63 -8.36 -1.46 -14.05
N GLY A 64 -9.15 -0.71 -13.28
CA GLY A 64 -10.56 -1.00 -13.01
C GLY A 64 -10.85 -2.19 -12.10
N HIS A 65 -9.82 -2.85 -11.55
CA HIS A 65 -9.98 -3.99 -10.65
C HIS A 65 -9.78 -3.60 -9.18
N VAL A 66 -10.54 -4.22 -8.28
CA VAL A 66 -10.36 -4.03 -6.84
C VAL A 66 -9.17 -4.88 -6.40
N PHE A 67 -8.15 -4.25 -5.81
CA PHE A 67 -6.90 -4.90 -5.37
C PHE A 67 -7.07 -5.91 -4.22
N THR A 68 -8.29 -6.22 -3.79
CA THR A 68 -8.59 -7.13 -2.68
C THR A 68 -7.98 -8.51 -2.91
N ASP A 69 -7.89 -8.96 -4.16
CA ASP A 69 -7.41 -10.31 -4.53
C ASP A 69 -6.01 -10.32 -5.17
N ASP A 70 -5.43 -9.16 -5.46
CA ASP A 70 -4.17 -9.03 -6.19
C ASP A 70 -2.96 -9.06 -5.23
N ARG A 71 -2.68 -10.24 -4.66
CA ARG A 71 -1.49 -10.43 -3.80
C ARG A 71 -0.22 -10.42 -4.64
N VAL A 72 0.64 -9.44 -4.39
CA VAL A 72 1.92 -9.27 -5.11
C VAL A 72 3.12 -9.83 -4.35
N SER A 73 3.02 -9.95 -3.02
CA SER A 73 4.05 -10.57 -2.20
C SER A 73 3.51 -11.05 -0.84
N ALA A 74 4.18 -12.01 -0.22
CA ALA A 74 3.83 -12.60 1.06
C ALA A 74 5.09 -13.02 1.84
N GLY A 75 4.96 -13.17 3.16
CA GLY A 75 6.08 -13.58 4.02
C GLY A 75 7.12 -12.48 4.25
N LEU A 76 6.74 -11.21 4.03
CA LEU A 76 7.66 -10.10 4.15
C LEU A 76 7.98 -9.79 5.62
N PRO A 77 9.25 -9.67 6.01
CA PRO A 77 9.66 -9.49 7.40
C PRO A 77 9.28 -8.13 8.01
N SER A 78 8.84 -7.16 7.20
CA SER A 78 8.52 -5.82 7.70
C SER A 78 7.43 -5.12 6.91
N LEU A 79 6.76 -4.16 7.58
CA LEU A 79 5.81 -3.24 6.94
C LEU A 79 6.46 -2.47 5.79
N LYS A 80 7.72 -2.03 5.96
CA LYS A 80 8.46 -1.28 4.96
C LYS A 80 8.63 -2.07 3.66
N GLU A 81 9.02 -3.33 3.76
CA GLU A 81 9.14 -4.20 2.58
C GLU A 81 7.78 -4.48 1.94
N ALA A 82 6.73 -4.65 2.74
CA ALA A 82 5.38 -4.80 2.22
C ALA A 82 4.90 -3.57 1.47
N VAL A 83 5.14 -2.37 2.00
CA VAL A 83 4.79 -1.11 1.32
C VAL A 83 5.61 -0.94 0.05
N ARG A 84 6.91 -1.24 0.07
CA ARG A 84 7.74 -1.23 -1.15
C ARG A 84 7.18 -2.17 -2.22
N ALA A 85 6.86 -3.41 -1.85
CA ALA A 85 6.26 -4.36 -2.78
C ALA A 85 4.94 -3.84 -3.37
N VAL A 86 4.10 -3.16 -2.58
CA VAL A 86 2.90 -2.50 -3.12
C VAL A 86 3.28 -1.42 -4.12
N VAL A 87 4.19 -0.50 -3.78
CA VAL A 87 4.57 0.62 -4.65
C VAL A 87 5.23 0.15 -5.95
N ASP A 88 6.02 -0.91 -5.90
CA ASP A 88 6.73 -1.47 -7.05
C ASP A 88 5.77 -2.12 -8.06
N HIS A 89 4.62 -2.62 -7.61
CA HIS A 89 3.63 -3.31 -8.45
C HIS A 89 2.36 -2.50 -8.71
N ALA A 90 2.09 -1.45 -7.93
CA ALA A 90 0.89 -0.65 -8.04
C ALA A 90 0.84 0.07 -9.39
N HIS A 91 -0.27 -0.13 -10.10
CA HIS A 91 -0.62 0.59 -11.29
C HIS A 91 -1.37 1.88 -10.91
N PHE A 92 -0.76 3.03 -11.21
CA PHE A 92 -1.27 4.35 -10.87
C PHE A 92 -2.22 4.96 -11.92
N GLY A 93 -2.42 4.32 -13.07
CA GLY A 93 -3.20 4.89 -14.18
C GLY A 93 -4.66 5.19 -13.83
N ASP A 94 -5.27 4.43 -12.91
CA ASP A 94 -6.66 4.67 -12.46
C ASP A 94 -6.81 5.97 -11.67
N VAL A 95 -5.74 6.42 -11.00
CA VAL A 95 -5.72 7.68 -10.26
C VAL A 95 -5.87 8.88 -11.20
N GLN A 96 -5.29 8.79 -12.41
CA GLN A 96 -5.35 9.86 -13.40
C GLN A 96 -6.65 9.85 -14.21
N ALA A 97 -7.31 8.69 -14.37
CA ALA A 97 -8.53 8.55 -15.16
C ALA A 97 -9.77 9.18 -14.50
N THR A 98 -9.73 9.46 -13.20
CA THR A 98 -10.87 10.03 -12.45
C THR A 98 -10.99 11.57 -12.61
N HIS A 99 -10.06 12.21 -13.34
CA HIS A 99 -10.02 13.66 -13.57
C HIS A 99 -10.41 14.10 -14.99
N ARG A 100 -11.10 13.27 -15.78
CA ARG A 100 -11.58 13.64 -17.13
C ARG A 100 -13.10 13.68 -17.24
#